data_AF-A0A098BPJ3-F1
#
_entry.id   AF-A0A098BPJ3-F1
#
_cell.length_a   1.000
_cell.length_b   1.000
_cell.length_c   1.000
_cell.angle_alpha   90.00
_cell.angle_beta   90.00
_cell.angle_gamma   90.00
#
_symmetry.space_group_name_H-M   'P 1'
#
loop_
_entity.id
_entity.type
_entity.pdbx_description
1 polymer ?
#
loop_
_entity_poly.entity_id
_entity_poly.type
_entity_poly.pdbx_seq_one_letter_code
_entity_poly.pdbx_strand_id
1 'polypeptide(L)' 'MNPVHRIVRALLGMDAKMAQYVQGKKFVDTVVERVGMARFNTVWSGPDAMPTLAEIDDPDAWIARVLA' A
#
# COMPACT_ATOMS: atom_id res chain seq x y z
N MET A 1 9.92 14.26 22.38
CA MET A 1 8.92 13.19 22.19
C MET A 1 8.48 13.20 20.74
N ASN A 2 8.80 12.15 19.99
CA ASN A 2 8.80 12.17 18.53
C ASN A 2 7.36 12.14 17.94
N PRO A 3 6.93 13.18 17.18
CA PRO A 3 5.57 13.31 16.64
C PRO A 3 5.16 12.22 15.64
N VAL A 4 6.14 11.51 15.06
CA VAL A 4 5.93 10.42 14.10
C VAL A 4 5.12 9.26 14.72
N HIS A 5 5.30 8.99 16.01
CA HIS A 5 4.59 7.89 16.71
C HIS A 5 3.10 8.16 16.95
N ARG A 6 2.65 9.41 16.80
CA ARG A 6 1.23 9.78 16.95
C ARG A 6 0.48 9.65 15.62
N ILE A 7 1.16 9.86 14.50
CA ILE A 7 0.63 9.72 13.14
C ILE A 7 0.30 8.26 12.84
N VAL A 8 1.16 7.32 13.24
CA VAL A 8 0.93 5.86 13.05
C VAL A 8 -0.32 5.37 13.79
N ARG A 9 -0.60 5.88 15.00
CA ARG A 9 -1.80 5.50 15.76
C ARG A 9 -3.08 6.16 15.24
N ALA A 10 -3.00 7.34 14.66
CA ALA A 10 -4.14 7.99 14.01
C ALA A 10 -4.56 7.23 12.73
N LEU A 11 -3.60 6.70 11.96
CA LEU A 11 -3.86 5.89 10.77
C LEU A 11 -4.42 4.50 11.08
N LEU A 12 -4.09 3.93 12.24
CA LEU A 12 -4.64 2.64 12.70
C LEU A 12 -6.01 2.76 13.40
N GLY A 13 -6.47 3.97 13.71
CA GLY A 13 -7.49 4.19 14.74
C GLY A 13 -8.80 4.87 14.35
N MET A 14 -8.90 5.60 13.23
CA MET A 14 -10.16 6.30 12.92
C MET A 14 -10.43 6.45 11.43
N ASP A 15 -11.67 6.07 11.07
CA ASP A 15 -12.38 6.29 9.81
C ASP A 15 -11.92 7.49 8.97
N ALA A 16 -11.42 7.19 7.77
CA ALA A 16 -11.37 8.14 6.67
C ALA A 16 -11.68 7.43 5.34
N LYS A 17 -12.96 7.46 4.96
CA LYS A 17 -13.52 7.08 3.65
C LYS A 17 -13.50 5.58 3.29
N MET A 18 -14.65 4.93 3.45
CA MET A 18 -14.94 3.58 2.91
C MET A 18 -14.49 3.35 1.45
N ALA A 19 -14.47 4.39 0.60
CA ALA A 19 -13.98 4.31 -0.78
C ALA A 19 -12.47 4.04 -0.88
N GLN A 20 -11.65 4.55 0.05
CA GLN A 20 -10.21 4.27 0.09
C GLN A 20 -9.91 2.84 0.57
N TYR A 21 -10.80 2.25 1.39
CA TYR A 21 -10.70 0.84 1.79
C TYR A 21 -10.99 -0.13 0.64
N VAL A 22 -11.97 0.16 -0.21
CA VAL A 22 -12.29 -0.69 -1.37
C VAL A 22 -11.15 -0.69 -2.38
N GLN A 23 -10.56 0.48 -2.67
CA GLN A 23 -9.46 0.58 -3.63
C GLN A 23 -8.17 -0.04 -3.08
N GLY A 24 -7.85 0.19 -1.81
CA GLY A 24 -6.68 -0.43 -1.17
C GLY A 24 -6.77 -1.96 -1.15
N LYS A 25 -7.96 -2.53 -0.84
CA LYS A 25 -8.17 -3.97 -0.92
C LYS A 25 -7.99 -4.50 -2.34
N LYS A 26 -8.57 -3.83 -3.35
CA LYS A 26 -8.44 -4.23 -4.75
C LYS A 26 -6.97 -4.21 -5.21
N PHE A 27 -6.20 -3.21 -4.80
CA PHE A 27 -4.76 -3.15 -5.05
C PHE A 27 -4.05 -4.36 -4.45
N VAL A 28 -4.22 -4.62 -3.15
CA VAL A 28 -3.56 -5.76 -2.48
C VAL A 28 -3.95 -7.08 -3.13
N ASP A 29 -5.24 -7.31 -3.38
CA ASP A 29 -5.74 -8.54 -4.00
C ASP A 29 -5.11 -8.72 -5.40
N THR A 30 -5.08 -7.66 -6.23
CA THR A 30 -4.51 -7.70 -7.59
C THR A 30 -3.01 -7.98 -7.58
N VAL A 31 -2.25 -7.30 -6.72
CA VAL A 31 -0.79 -7.47 -6.66
C VAL A 31 -0.44 -8.86 -6.14
N VAL A 32 -1.11 -9.32 -5.07
CA VAL A 32 -0.88 -10.66 -4.52
C VAL A 32 -1.26 -11.74 -5.52
N GLU A 33 -2.34 -11.57 -6.29
CA GLU A 33 -2.72 -12.49 -7.37
C GLU A 33 -1.63 -12.56 -8.45
N ARG A 34 -1.04 -11.43 -8.85
CA ARG A 34 -0.05 -11.37 -9.93
C ARG A 34 1.34 -11.85 -9.55
N VAL A 35 1.82 -11.49 -8.36
CA VAL A 35 3.24 -11.71 -7.97
C VAL A 35 3.41 -12.62 -6.75
N GLY A 36 2.32 -12.96 -6.08
CA GLY A 36 2.33 -13.72 -4.83
C GLY A 36 2.69 -12.88 -3.61
N MET A 37 2.29 -13.37 -2.43
CA MET A 37 2.49 -12.68 -1.16
C MET A 37 3.97 -12.43 -0.83
N ALA A 38 4.85 -13.36 -1.19
CA ALA A 38 6.27 -13.25 -0.92
C ALA A 38 6.92 -12.05 -1.60
N ARG A 39 6.58 -11.79 -2.87
CA ARG A 39 7.07 -10.61 -3.61
C ARG A 39 6.34 -9.33 -3.21
N PHE A 40 5.05 -9.42 -2.90
CA PHE A 40 4.30 -8.28 -2.39
C PHE A 40 4.91 -7.69 -1.11
N ASN A 41 5.50 -8.52 -0.24
CA ASN A 41 6.16 -8.06 1.00
C ASN A 41 7.32 -7.06 0.77
N THR A 42 7.82 -6.90 -0.46
CA THR A 42 8.74 -5.81 -0.82
C THR A 42 8.17 -4.43 -0.52
N VAL A 43 6.84 -4.27 -0.46
CA VAL A 43 6.18 -3.03 -0.03
C VAL A 43 6.66 -2.51 1.34
N TRP A 44 7.17 -3.40 2.20
CA TRP A 44 7.69 -3.08 3.52
C TRP A 44 9.20 -2.78 3.56
N SER A 45 9.89 -2.85 2.42
CA SER A 45 11.34 -2.65 2.34
C SER A 45 11.78 -1.21 2.58
N GLY A 46 10.89 -0.24 2.39
CA GLY A 46 11.17 1.17 2.63
C GLY A 46 10.11 2.10 2.03
N PRO A 47 10.24 3.41 2.25
CA PRO A 47 9.28 4.39 1.75
C PRO A 47 9.17 4.39 0.22
N ASP A 48 10.26 4.07 -0.49
CA ASP A 48 10.28 3.99 -1.95
C ASP A 48 9.46 2.82 -2.50
N ALA A 49 9.24 1.76 -1.70
CA ALA A 49 8.44 0.61 -2.12
C ALA A 49 6.94 0.80 -1.85
N MET A 50 6.54 1.88 -1.17
CA MET A 50 5.13 2.15 -0.94
C MET A 50 4.41 2.52 -2.25
N PRO A 51 3.15 2.09 -2.42
CA PRO A 51 2.33 2.54 -3.53
C PRO A 51 1.91 3.99 -3.33
N THR A 52 1.97 4.74 -4.43
CA THR A 52 1.34 6.05 -4.55
C THR A 52 -0.17 5.91 -4.76
N LEU A 53 -0.93 7.00 -4.60
CA LEU A 53 -2.37 6.96 -4.88
C LEU A 53 -2.70 6.56 -6.32
N ALA A 54 -1.91 7.02 -7.30
CA ALA A 54 -2.08 6.66 -8.70
C ALA A 54 -1.85 5.15 -8.94
N GLU A 55 -0.93 4.55 -8.20
CA GLU A 55 -0.62 3.12 -8.28
C GLU A 55 -1.62 2.24 -7.53
N ILE A 56 -2.36 2.80 -6.57
CA ILE A 56 -3.50 2.08 -5.97
C ILE A 56 -4.60 1.90 -7.02
N ASP A 57 -4.78 2.89 -7.90
CA ASP A 57 -5.72 2.80 -9.04
C ASP A 57 -5.16 1.94 -10.19
N ASP A 58 -3.83 1.91 -10.37
CA ASP A 58 -3.11 1.06 -11.34
C ASP A 58 -2.05 0.17 -10.66
N PRO A 59 -2.43 -1.03 -10.17
CA PRO A 59 -1.52 -1.95 -9.48
C PRO A 59 -0.34 -2.41 -10.35
N ASP A 60 -0.46 -2.37 -11.67
CA ASP A 60 0.58 -2.81 -12.59
C ASP A 60 1.73 -1.83 -12.66
N ALA A 61 1.45 -0.53 -12.52
CA ALA A 61 2.46 0.50 -12.41
C ALA A 61 3.36 0.28 -11.19
N TRP A 62 2.78 -0.12 -10.05
CA TRP A 62 3.56 -0.45 -8.85
C TRP A 62 4.47 -1.67 -9.08
N ILE A 63 3.92 -2.74 -9.65
CA ILE A 63 4.67 -3.97 -9.94
C ILE A 63 5.86 -3.65 -10.86
N ALA A 64 5.62 -2.88 -11.92
CA ALA A 64 6.66 -2.49 -12.88
C ALA A 64 7.75 -1.62 -12.24
N ARG A 65 7.42 -0.80 -11.25
CA ARG A 65 8.40 0.07 -10.57
C ARG A 65 9.18 -0.67 -9.48
N VAL A 66 8.53 -1.52 -8.71
CA VAL A 66 9.08 -2.09 -7.47
C VAL A 66 9.61 -3.52 -7.66
N LEU A 67 9.03 -4.28 -8.59
CA LEU A 67 9.31 -5.72 -8.77
C LEU A 67 9.90 -6.08 -10.14
N ALA A 68 10.29 -5.08 -10.93
CA ALA A 68 11.10 -5.28 -12.14
C ALA A 68 12.55 -5.70 -11.83
#